data_AF-B0JTJ5-F1
#
_entry.id   AF-B0JTJ5-F1
#
_cell.length_a   1.000
_cell.length_b   1.000
_cell.length_c   1.000
_cell.angle_alpha   90.00
_cell.angle_beta   90.00
_cell.angle_gamma   90.00
#
_symmetry.space_group_name_H-M   'P 1'
#
loop_
_entity.id
_entity.type
_entity.pdbx_description
1 polymer ?
#
loop_
_entity_poly.entity_id
_entity_poly.type
_entity_poly.pdbx_seq_one_letter_code
_entity_poly.pdbx_strand_id
1 'polypeptide(L)'
;MSDIKVSHALIVTGDNKCVEAHLETGVAEKDLSEYFNDPHCQIFFRKPKGLTSDIAKKIVEKAEEQKGCKYDLDLIEHMVEVHSIVGWTINKLTRGGYENRITLAHEGDDKWICSELAAHCLDEQPEYKDKGILSKLDATIDPQELFEDQTIFEPWKKA
;
A
#
# COMPACT_ATOMS: atom_id res chain seq x y z
N MET A 1 12.08 9.60 -10.58
CA MET A 1 11.65 9.63 -9.17
C MET A 1 10.96 10.96 -8.94
N SER A 2 9.81 10.93 -8.30
CA SER A 2 9.06 12.16 -7.99
C SER A 2 9.60 12.79 -6.70
N ASP A 3 9.43 14.09 -6.53
CA ASP A 3 9.74 14.77 -5.26
C ASP A 3 8.69 14.48 -4.16
N ILE A 4 7.69 13.64 -4.46
CA ILE A 4 6.60 13.28 -3.56
C ILE A 4 7.08 12.20 -2.60
N LYS A 5 6.79 12.38 -1.32
CA LYS A 5 7.04 11.40 -0.25
C LYS A 5 5.72 10.76 0.17
N VAL A 6 5.68 9.43 0.14
CA VAL A 6 4.50 8.64 0.48
C VAL A 6 4.85 7.72 1.63
N SER A 7 4.01 7.73 2.67
CA SER A 7 4.16 6.89 3.87
C SER A 7 3.00 5.92 4.07
N HIS A 8 1.95 6.02 3.26
CA HIS A 8 0.71 5.27 3.44
C HIS A 8 -0.01 5.05 2.11
N ALA A 9 -0.77 3.97 2.01
CA ALA A 9 -1.55 3.61 0.83
C ALA A 9 -2.98 3.21 1.22
N LEU A 10 -3.93 3.52 0.33
CA LEU A 10 -5.35 3.20 0.49
C LEU A 10 -5.98 2.87 -0.88
N ILE A 11 -7.11 2.17 -0.86
CA ILE A 11 -7.94 1.91 -2.04
C ILE A 11 -9.15 2.83 -2.00
N VAL A 12 -9.34 3.66 -3.03
CA VAL A 12 -10.56 4.48 -3.20
C VAL A 12 -11.71 3.57 -3.65
N THR A 13 -12.78 3.51 -2.86
CA THR A 13 -13.93 2.62 -3.09
C THR A 13 -15.21 3.36 -3.47
N GLY A 14 -15.24 4.69 -3.33
CA GLY A 14 -16.34 5.54 -3.74
C GLY A 14 -16.01 7.02 -3.64
N ASP A 15 -17.00 7.89 -3.86
CA ASP A 15 -16.80 9.35 -3.97
C ASP A 15 -16.14 10.00 -2.74
N ASN A 16 -16.45 9.52 -1.54
CA ASN A 16 -15.81 9.94 -0.29
C ASN A 16 -15.37 8.75 0.56
N LYS A 17 -15.08 7.60 -0.06
CA LYS A 17 -14.80 6.36 0.67
C LYS A 17 -13.51 5.71 0.24
N CYS A 18 -12.82 5.15 1.22
CA CYS A 18 -11.66 4.31 1.00
C CYS A 18 -11.62 3.12 1.95
N VAL A 19 -10.87 2.09 1.55
CA VAL A 19 -10.45 1.01 2.44
C VAL A 19 -8.95 1.10 2.62
N GLU A 20 -8.49 0.94 3.86
CA GLU A 20 -7.08 0.97 4.23
C GLU A 20 -6.79 0.02 5.39
N ALA A 21 -5.53 -0.40 5.52
CA ALA A 21 -5.01 -1.01 6.74
C ALA A 21 -4.39 0.08 7.62
N HIS A 22 -4.86 0.23 8.86
CA HIS A 22 -4.34 1.21 9.81
C HIS A 22 -4.02 0.57 11.16
N LEU A 23 -3.01 1.11 11.86
CA LEU A 23 -2.46 0.54 13.11
C LEU A 23 -3.53 0.25 14.17
N GLU A 24 -4.44 1.19 14.36
CA GLU A 24 -5.44 1.13 15.44
C GLU A 24 -6.67 0.31 15.08
N THR A 25 -7.02 0.26 13.79
CA THR A 25 -8.32 -0.27 13.33
C THR A 25 -8.20 -1.52 12.49
N GLY A 26 -6.98 -1.94 12.12
CA GLY A 26 -6.79 -2.95 11.08
C GLY A 26 -7.31 -2.46 9.73
N VAL A 27 -7.77 -3.40 8.90
CA VAL A 27 -8.39 -3.08 7.62
C VAL A 27 -9.82 -2.60 7.83
N ALA A 28 -10.09 -1.34 7.48
CA ALA A 28 -11.38 -0.71 7.69
C ALA A 28 -11.75 0.24 6.54
N GLU A 29 -13.05 0.53 6.43
CA GLU A 29 -13.55 1.63 5.60
C GLU A 29 -13.41 2.94 6.37
N LYS A 30 -13.01 4.00 5.65
CA LYS A 30 -12.95 5.36 6.16
C LYS A 30 -13.47 6.36 5.13
N ASP A 31 -13.78 7.55 5.64
CA ASP A 31 -14.13 8.68 4.80
C ASP A 31 -12.86 9.37 4.26
N LEU A 32 -12.77 9.55 2.94
CA LEU A 32 -11.63 10.25 2.31
C LEU A 32 -11.49 11.70 2.80
N SER A 33 -12.59 12.32 3.22
CA SER A 33 -12.61 13.66 3.81
C SER A 33 -11.73 13.81 5.04
N GLU A 34 -11.44 12.74 5.77
CA GLU A 34 -10.51 12.80 6.91
C GLU A 34 -9.11 13.26 6.47
N TYR A 35 -8.61 12.77 5.33
CA TYR A 35 -7.32 13.17 4.77
C TYR A 35 -7.34 14.56 4.16
N PHE A 36 -8.46 14.96 3.55
CA PHE A 36 -8.59 16.31 2.95
C PHE A 36 -8.68 17.41 4.01
N ASN A 37 -9.21 17.10 5.19
CA ASN A 37 -9.42 18.05 6.28
C ASN A 37 -8.22 18.12 7.25
N ASP A 38 -7.26 17.21 7.16
CA ASP A 38 -6.05 17.23 7.96
C ASP A 38 -4.99 18.17 7.34
N PRO A 39 -4.64 19.30 8.00
CA PRO A 39 -3.64 20.24 7.49
C PRO A 39 -2.20 19.67 7.43
N HIS A 40 -1.96 18.53 8.06
CA HIS A 40 -0.66 17.83 8.04
C HIS A 40 -0.62 16.70 7.00
N CYS A 41 -1.73 16.43 6.32
CA CYS A 41 -1.84 15.38 5.31
C CYS A 41 -1.84 15.97 3.90
N GLN A 42 -1.20 15.26 2.96
CA GLN A 42 -1.38 15.47 1.53
C GLN A 42 -1.66 14.12 0.89
N ILE A 43 -2.77 14.04 0.15
CA ILE A 43 -3.19 12.83 -0.54
C ILE A 43 -2.92 12.94 -2.04
N PHE A 44 -2.41 11.86 -2.61
CA PHE A 44 -2.06 11.76 -4.03
C PHE A 44 -2.72 10.52 -4.63
N PHE A 45 -3.50 10.70 -5.70
CA PHE A 45 -4.24 9.60 -6.34
C PHE A 45 -3.50 9.00 -7.53
N ARG A 46 -3.21 7.70 -7.48
CA ARG A 46 -2.68 6.97 -8.64
C ARG A 46 -3.76 6.13 -9.28
N LYS A 47 -3.87 6.24 -10.61
CA LYS A 47 -4.79 5.46 -11.42
C LYS A 47 -4.04 4.30 -12.07
N PRO A 48 -4.45 3.04 -11.84
CA PRO A 48 -3.92 1.90 -12.59
C PRO A 48 -4.13 2.06 -14.11
N LYS A 49 -3.16 1.66 -14.91
CA LYS A 49 -3.27 1.70 -16.37
C LYS A 49 -4.38 0.76 -16.83
N GLY A 50 -5.17 1.22 -17.80
CA GLY A 50 -6.26 0.43 -18.35
C GLY A 50 -7.39 0.12 -17.37
N LEU A 51 -7.47 0.85 -16.23
CA LEU A 51 -8.55 0.66 -15.26
C LEU A 51 -9.91 0.89 -15.93
N THR A 52 -10.75 -0.14 -15.91
CA THR A 52 -12.16 -0.10 -16.30
C THR A 52 -13.05 -0.16 -15.06
N SER A 53 -14.34 0.15 -15.20
CA SER A 53 -15.31 0.03 -14.09
C SER A 53 -15.41 -1.40 -13.56
N ASP A 54 -15.32 -2.41 -14.43
CA ASP A 54 -15.38 -3.82 -14.02
C ASP A 54 -14.14 -4.23 -13.22
N ILE A 55 -12.95 -3.80 -13.64
CA ILE A 55 -11.70 -4.06 -12.91
C ILE A 55 -11.74 -3.32 -11.57
N ALA A 56 -12.16 -2.04 -11.57
CA ALA A 56 -12.30 -1.26 -10.34
C ALA A 56 -13.23 -1.95 -9.34
N LYS A 57 -14.37 -2.47 -9.80
CA LYS A 57 -15.32 -3.20 -8.95
C LYS A 57 -14.68 -4.42 -8.29
N LYS A 58 -13.91 -5.21 -9.04
CA LYS A 58 -13.22 -6.39 -8.48
C LYS A 58 -12.14 -6.01 -7.45
N ILE A 59 -11.37 -4.94 -7.70
CA ILE A 59 -10.39 -4.42 -6.75
C ILE A 59 -11.09 -4.01 -5.44
N VAL A 60 -12.22 -3.30 -5.57
CA VAL A 60 -13.02 -2.90 -4.41
C VAL A 60 -13.55 -4.13 -3.68
N GLU A 61 -14.13 -5.11 -4.38
CA GLU A 61 -14.60 -6.36 -3.79
C GLU A 61 -13.48 -7.08 -3.00
N LYS A 62 -12.26 -7.11 -3.54
CA LYS A 62 -11.10 -7.65 -2.83
C LYS A 62 -10.71 -6.85 -1.58
N ALA A 63 -10.71 -5.53 -1.65
CA ALA A 63 -10.45 -4.70 -0.48
C ALA A 63 -11.52 -4.90 0.62
N GLU A 64 -12.77 -5.02 0.21
CA GLU A 64 -13.92 -5.27 1.09
C GLU A 64 -13.84 -6.64 1.79
N GLU A 65 -13.38 -7.69 1.09
CA GLU A 65 -13.14 -9.03 1.65
C GLU A 65 -12.13 -9.02 2.80
N GLN A 66 -11.20 -8.05 2.82
CA GLN A 66 -10.17 -7.94 3.86
C GLN A 66 -10.61 -7.12 5.09
N LYS A 67 -11.81 -6.51 5.09
CA LYS A 67 -12.26 -5.71 6.23
C LYS A 67 -12.32 -6.55 7.51
N GLY A 68 -11.73 -6.02 8.58
CA GLY A 68 -11.63 -6.69 9.88
C GLY A 68 -10.34 -7.49 10.09
N CYS A 69 -9.54 -7.71 9.05
CA CYS A 69 -8.18 -8.19 9.21
C CYS A 69 -7.36 -7.19 10.04
N LYS A 70 -6.39 -7.69 10.81
CA LYS A 70 -5.56 -6.87 11.70
C LYS A 70 -4.46 -6.16 10.91
N TYR A 71 -3.86 -5.16 11.55
CA TYR A 71 -2.63 -4.57 11.04
C TYR A 71 -1.44 -5.46 11.42
N ASP A 72 -0.47 -5.63 10.52
CA ASP A 72 0.75 -6.40 10.82
C ASP A 72 1.74 -5.58 11.67
N LEU A 73 1.57 -5.67 12.98
CA LEU A 73 2.46 -5.05 13.96
C LEU A 73 3.77 -5.81 14.14
N ASP A 74 3.77 -7.14 13.97
CA ASP A 74 4.93 -7.99 14.22
C ASP A 74 6.02 -7.72 13.16
N LEU A 75 5.61 -7.47 11.91
CA LEU A 75 6.52 -7.05 10.86
C LEU A 75 7.12 -5.66 11.15
N ILE A 76 6.34 -4.74 11.76
CA ILE A 76 6.87 -3.45 12.22
C ILE A 76 7.82 -3.60 13.40
N GLU A 77 7.50 -4.43 14.40
CA GLU A 77 8.34 -4.61 15.59
C GLU A 77 9.69 -5.23 15.23
N HIS A 78 9.73 -6.19 14.30
CA HIS A 78 10.99 -6.70 13.74
C HIS A 78 11.78 -5.66 12.94
N MET A 79 11.10 -4.70 12.29
CA MET A 79 11.77 -3.52 11.70
C MET A 79 12.27 -2.54 12.77
N VAL A 80 11.68 -2.52 13.97
CA VAL A 80 12.04 -1.68 15.12
C VAL A 80 13.20 -2.24 15.95
N GLU A 81 13.24 -3.54 16.25
CA GLU A 81 14.24 -4.11 17.15
C GLU A 81 15.66 -4.18 16.55
N VAL A 82 15.79 -4.28 15.22
CA VAL A 82 17.09 -4.32 14.53
C VAL A 82 17.73 -2.93 14.40
N HIS A 83 17.00 -1.86 14.70
CA HIS A 83 17.51 -0.49 14.67
C HIS A 83 16.89 0.38 15.77
N SER A 84 17.72 0.89 16.69
CA SER A 84 17.39 1.95 17.66
C SER A 84 17.07 3.32 17.01
N ILE A 85 16.50 3.30 15.80
CA ILE A 85 16.24 4.40 14.89
C ILE A 85 14.94 4.13 14.08
N VAL A 86 13.94 3.41 14.62
CA VAL A 86 12.56 3.63 14.13
C VAL A 86 12.05 5.00 14.54
N GLY A 87 12.62 5.65 15.56
CA GLY A 87 12.21 7.02 15.94
C GLY A 87 12.56 8.13 14.94
N TRP A 88 13.49 7.91 14.01
CA TRP A 88 14.00 9.00 13.18
C TRP A 88 14.34 8.58 11.76
N THR A 89 14.01 7.39 11.26
CA THR A 89 14.25 7.02 9.85
C THR A 89 13.08 6.22 9.22
N ILE A 90 11.77 6.52 9.37
CA ILE A 90 10.96 7.65 9.91
C ILE A 90 11.37 9.09 9.51
N ASN A 91 12.64 9.46 9.48
CA ASN A 91 13.18 10.35 8.46
C ASN A 91 13.51 9.55 7.20
N LYS A 92 13.07 10.07 6.06
CA LYS A 92 14.04 10.38 5.00
C LYS A 92 14.98 9.23 4.60
N LEU A 93 14.47 8.31 3.78
CA LEU A 93 15.19 7.80 2.62
C LEU A 93 16.71 7.58 2.80
N THR A 94 17.14 6.36 3.07
CA THR A 94 18.54 6.03 2.81
C THR A 94 18.58 4.63 2.22
N ARG A 95 18.41 4.44 0.91
CA ARG A 95 19.46 4.59 -0.14
C ARG A 95 20.81 4.01 0.31
N GLY A 96 21.04 2.76 -0.09
CA GLY A 96 22.30 2.04 0.00
C GLY A 96 22.06 0.58 0.31
N GLY A 97 21.64 -0.19 -0.70
CA GLY A 97 21.01 -1.51 -0.53
C GLY A 97 21.85 -2.54 0.22
N TYR A 98 21.17 -3.48 0.86
CA TYR A 98 21.63 -4.83 1.13
C TYR A 98 20.42 -5.74 1.38
N GLU A 99 20.66 -7.00 1.09
CA GLU A 99 19.71 -8.02 0.64
C GLU A 99 18.83 -8.63 1.74
N ASN A 100 17.62 -8.97 1.32
CA ASN A 100 16.80 -10.15 1.67
C ASN A 100 16.79 -10.63 3.13
N ARG A 101 15.57 -10.70 3.67
CA ARG A 101 14.82 -11.96 3.92
C ARG A 101 13.86 -11.71 5.09
N ILE A 102 12.56 -11.63 4.83
CA ILE A 102 11.56 -12.12 5.80
C ILE A 102 10.53 -12.95 5.03
N THR A 103 10.64 -14.25 5.28
CA THR A 103 9.72 -15.33 4.92
C THR A 103 8.35 -15.07 5.54
N LEU A 104 7.27 -15.24 4.79
CA LEU A 104 5.96 -15.70 5.28
C LEU A 104 5.25 -16.35 4.10
N ALA A 105 5.19 -17.68 3.99
CA ALA A 105 4.15 -18.45 4.67
C ALA A 105 2.78 -17.74 4.62
N HIS A 106 2.30 -17.41 3.42
CA HIS A 106 0.91 -17.03 3.14
C HIS A 106 -0.05 -18.23 3.25
N GLU A 107 -0.06 -18.88 4.41
CA GLU A 107 -1.11 -19.81 4.80
C GLU A 107 -1.56 -19.45 6.22
N GLY A 108 -2.27 -18.33 6.36
CA GLY A 108 -3.22 -18.18 7.47
C GLY A 108 -3.10 -16.97 8.42
N ASP A 109 -2.34 -15.92 8.13
CA ASP A 109 -2.33 -14.73 9.00
C ASP A 109 -3.14 -13.57 8.40
N ASP A 110 -4.29 -13.28 9.03
CA ASP A 110 -5.23 -12.18 8.73
C ASP A 110 -4.63 -10.79 9.06
N LYS A 111 -3.43 -10.49 8.56
CA LYS A 111 -2.69 -9.26 8.88
C LYS A 111 -2.23 -8.54 7.61
N TRP A 112 -2.33 -7.21 7.60
CA TRP A 112 -1.95 -6.38 6.46
C TRP A 112 -1.15 -5.13 6.85
N ILE A 113 -0.16 -4.79 6.02
CA ILE A 113 0.38 -3.43 5.90
C ILE A 113 -0.41 -2.68 4.81
N CYS A 114 -0.51 -1.35 4.92
CA CYS A 114 -1.31 -0.52 4.03
C CYS A 114 -0.98 -0.69 2.53
N SER A 115 0.30 -0.72 2.17
CA SER A 115 0.78 -0.96 0.81
C SER A 115 0.60 -2.39 0.35
N GLU A 116 0.76 -3.37 1.23
CA GLU A 116 0.57 -4.79 0.92
C GLU A 116 -0.90 -5.11 0.66
N LEU A 117 -1.83 -4.52 1.41
CA LEU A 117 -3.26 -4.63 1.13
C LEU A 117 -3.58 -4.11 -0.28
N ALA A 118 -3.08 -2.91 -0.61
CA ALA A 118 -3.30 -2.32 -1.92
C ALA A 118 -2.66 -3.15 -3.05
N ALA A 119 -1.45 -3.65 -2.83
CA ALA A 119 -0.75 -4.52 -3.76
C ALA A 119 -1.48 -5.85 -3.97
N HIS A 120 -1.95 -6.49 -2.90
CA HIS A 120 -2.74 -7.72 -2.95
C HIS A 120 -4.03 -7.53 -3.77
N CYS A 121 -4.79 -6.46 -3.50
CA CYS A 121 -6.03 -6.19 -4.23
C CYS A 121 -5.79 -5.98 -5.73
N LEU A 122 -4.65 -5.40 -6.10
CA LEU A 122 -4.22 -5.24 -7.49
C LEU A 122 -3.76 -6.57 -8.10
N ASP A 123 -2.92 -7.33 -7.41
CA ASP A 123 -2.34 -8.58 -7.92
C ASP A 123 -3.36 -9.70 -8.14
N GLU A 124 -4.45 -9.69 -7.38
CA GLU A 124 -5.60 -10.57 -7.61
C GLU A 124 -6.32 -10.31 -8.95
N GLN A 125 -6.02 -9.21 -9.64
CA GLN A 125 -6.58 -8.90 -10.96
C GLN A 125 -5.64 -9.39 -12.08
N PRO A 126 -6.12 -10.20 -13.05
CA PRO A 126 -5.30 -10.69 -14.16
C PRO A 126 -4.56 -9.60 -14.95
N GLU A 127 -5.10 -8.38 -14.97
CA GLU A 127 -4.54 -7.24 -15.67
C GLU A 127 -3.28 -6.67 -15.01
N TYR A 128 -3.11 -6.87 -13.70
CA TYR A 128 -2.00 -6.32 -12.91
C TYR A 128 -1.09 -7.40 -12.33
N LYS A 129 -1.61 -8.62 -12.20
CA LYS A 129 -0.89 -9.77 -11.67
C LYS A 129 0.52 -9.91 -12.23
N ASP A 130 1.49 -10.14 -11.34
CA ASP A 130 2.90 -10.38 -11.66
C ASP A 130 3.56 -9.26 -12.49
N LYS A 131 3.07 -8.01 -12.42
CA LYS A 131 3.64 -6.86 -13.17
C LYS A 131 4.26 -5.82 -12.25
N GLY A 132 5.32 -5.18 -12.73
CA GLY A 132 5.99 -4.10 -12.00
C GLY A 132 6.44 -4.57 -10.62
N ILE A 133 6.12 -3.78 -9.60
CA ILE A 133 6.38 -4.08 -8.19
C ILE A 133 5.67 -5.35 -7.72
N LEU A 134 4.54 -5.74 -8.33
CA LEU A 134 3.78 -6.94 -8.00
C LEU A 134 4.44 -8.24 -8.50
N SER A 135 5.47 -8.16 -9.34
CA SER A 135 6.22 -9.35 -9.79
C SER A 135 7.11 -9.97 -8.69
N LYS A 136 7.19 -9.35 -7.51
CA LYS A 136 8.07 -9.73 -6.41
C LYS A 136 7.31 -9.81 -5.07
N LEU A 137 6.24 -10.59 -5.03
CA LEU A 137 5.41 -10.74 -3.83
C LEU A 137 6.13 -11.39 -2.64
N ASP A 138 7.31 -12.00 -2.85
CA ASP A 138 8.13 -12.56 -1.78
C ASP A 138 8.82 -11.49 -0.90
N ALA A 139 8.60 -10.20 -1.20
CA ALA A 139 9.17 -9.07 -0.48
C ALA A 139 8.08 -8.09 -0.04
N THR A 140 8.23 -7.56 1.18
CA THR A 140 7.42 -6.44 1.69
C THR A 140 7.43 -5.28 0.69
N ILE A 141 6.25 -4.81 0.31
CA ILE A 141 6.09 -3.71 -0.63
C ILE A 141 6.00 -2.40 0.15
N ASP A 142 6.95 -1.49 -0.05
CA ASP A 142 6.92 -0.16 0.57
C ASP A 142 5.91 0.78 -0.13
N PRO A 143 5.18 1.66 0.60
CA PRO A 143 4.24 2.60 -0.01
C PRO A 143 4.84 3.51 -1.07
N GLN A 144 6.10 3.93 -0.91
CA GLN A 144 6.83 4.75 -1.88
C GLN A 144 7.12 3.95 -3.16
N GLU A 145 7.52 2.68 -3.04
CA GLU A 145 7.79 1.82 -4.19
C GLU A 145 6.52 1.54 -4.98
N LEU A 146 5.41 1.21 -4.29
CA LEU A 146 4.10 1.05 -4.91
C LEU A 146 3.67 2.32 -5.65
N PHE A 147 3.82 3.49 -5.00
CA PHE A 147 3.48 4.77 -5.61
C PHE A 147 4.35 5.06 -6.85
N GLU A 148 5.66 4.82 -6.80
CA GLU A 148 6.56 5.15 -7.91
C GLU A 148 6.45 4.20 -9.12
N ASP A 149 5.83 3.04 -8.96
CA ASP A 149 5.66 2.07 -10.03
C ASP A 149 4.99 2.69 -11.28
N GLN A 150 5.74 2.70 -12.39
CA GLN A 150 5.29 3.22 -13.69
C GLN A 150 4.83 2.10 -14.63
N THR A 151 4.87 0.85 -14.20
CA THR A 151 4.38 -0.30 -14.97
C THR A 151 2.87 -0.42 -14.77
N ILE A 152 2.43 -0.44 -13.50
CA ILE A 152 1.05 -0.59 -13.05
C ILE A 152 0.27 0.71 -13.17
N PHE A 153 0.83 1.83 -12.74
CA PHE A 153 0.10 3.09 -12.66
C PHE A 153 0.37 4.02 -13.85
N GLU A 154 -0.63 4.84 -14.20
CA GLU A 154 -0.46 5.96 -15.12
C GLU A 154 0.56 6.97 -14.58
N PRO A 155 1.28 7.71 -15.46
CA PRO A 155 2.19 8.76 -15.03
C PRO A 155 1.48 9.81 -14.19
N TRP A 156 2.11 10.20 -13.08
CA TRP A 156 1.57 11.21 -12.15
C TRP A 156 1.37 12.59 -12.80
N LYS A 157 2.27 13.00 -13.71
CA LYS A 157 2.14 14.22 -14.52
C LYS A 157 2.00 13.80 -15.98
N LYS A 158 1.02 14.35 -16.70
CA LYS A 158 1.02 14.30 -18.17
C LYS A 158 2.24 15.08 -18.65
N ALA A 159 3.07 14.44 -19.47
CA ALA A 159 4.14 15.12 -20.21
C ALA A 159 3.56 16.17 -21.16
#